data_AF-A0A9E4BXA7-F1
#
_entry.id   AF-A0A9E4BXA7-F1
#
_cell.length_a   1.000
_cell.length_b   1.000
_cell.length_c   1.000
_cell.angle_alpha   90.00
_cell.angle_beta   90.00
_cell.angle_gamma   90.00
#
_symmetry.space_group_name_H-M   'P 1'
#
loop_
_entity.id
_entity.type
_entity.pdbx_description
1 polymer ?
#
loop_
_entity_poly.entity_id
_entity_poly.type
_entity_poly.pdbx_seq_one_letter_code
_entity_poly.pdbx_strand_id
1 'polypeptide(L)'
;MNLIAPTATVQVPDWVAYPDRDWVQITPAEAGLDARKFAAWLDSLDVRGASFGGEDHSGDQYGAVLTRGGYLVHAWGDRHYRHQTASVGKALTWVALGAAVDDGLLDPDEPIHQTWTGAGQLSHEHKYLDCGHHQKLTWRHLIGRRDESLHWGGFPFEIGNRWREQRTGLEERDAVPGIPTWATWTGDPFYDCYAHAEPGTQGLYSSAGFWRLGQALTYVWGRDLKDVVQERLFDAIGIPYERWDWLAGGAVKEQKYLYPTIPDAYTYLDPPYEIGGQVVR
;
A
#
# COMPACT_ATOMS: atom_id res chain seq x y z
N MET A 1 -0.82 22.28 8.47
CA MET A 1 0.63 22.19 8.18
C MET A 1 0.74 21.75 6.73
N ASN A 2 1.22 22.60 5.82
CA ASN A 2 1.19 22.33 4.38
C ASN A 2 1.84 20.97 4.10
N LEU A 3 1.05 20.02 3.58
CA LEU A 3 1.54 18.72 3.12
C LEU A 3 2.44 18.85 1.88
N ILE A 4 2.43 20.02 1.27
CA ILE A 4 3.18 20.36 0.07
C ILE A 4 4.33 21.26 0.52
N ALA A 5 5.54 20.72 0.47
CA ALA A 5 6.75 21.52 0.59
C ALA A 5 6.68 22.67 -0.43
N PRO A 6 7.14 23.89 -0.10
CA PRO A 6 7.19 24.97 -1.08
C PRO A 6 7.87 24.49 -2.35
N THR A 7 7.40 24.96 -3.51
CA THR A 7 7.94 24.64 -4.84
C THR A 7 9.41 25.03 -4.89
N ALA A 8 10.28 24.15 -4.41
CA ALA A 8 11.71 24.31 -4.50
C ALA A 8 12.06 23.97 -5.94
N THR A 9 12.40 24.99 -6.73
CA THR A 9 12.99 24.77 -8.05
C THR A 9 14.40 24.22 -7.83
N VAL A 10 14.51 22.89 -7.75
CA VAL A 10 15.81 22.23 -7.67
C VAL A 10 16.40 22.23 -9.08
N GLN A 11 17.59 22.82 -9.24
CA GLN A 11 18.37 22.64 -10.46
C GLN A 11 18.81 21.18 -10.52
N VAL A 12 18.22 20.42 -11.44
CA VAL A 12 18.62 19.03 -11.71
C VAL A 12 19.97 19.10 -12.44
N PRO A 13 21.03 18.45 -11.93
CA PRO A 13 22.32 18.47 -12.60
C PRO A 13 22.23 17.89 -14.01
N ASP A 14 22.96 18.46 -14.99
CA ASP A 14 22.93 18.05 -16.40
C ASP A 14 23.32 16.58 -16.63
N TRP A 15 24.01 15.96 -15.67
CA TRP A 15 24.38 14.56 -15.74
C TRP A 15 23.27 13.62 -15.30
N VAL A 16 22.18 14.09 -14.68
CA VAL A 16 21.04 13.24 -14.29
C VAL A 16 20.17 12.99 -15.50
N ALA A 17 19.91 11.72 -15.80
CA ALA A 17 18.92 11.32 -16.79
C ALA A 17 17.60 10.99 -16.11
N TYR A 18 16.52 11.19 -16.85
CA TYR A 18 15.24 10.64 -16.49
C TYR A 18 15.06 9.33 -17.28
N PRO A 19 14.74 8.21 -16.62
CA PRO A 19 14.47 6.97 -17.34
C PRO A 19 13.19 7.15 -18.14
N ASP A 20 13.30 7.12 -19.47
CA ASP A 20 12.15 7.07 -20.37
C ASP A 20 11.47 5.70 -20.22
N ARG A 21 11.05 5.02 -21.30
CA ARG A 21 10.46 3.67 -21.21
C ARG A 21 11.39 2.62 -20.57
N ASP A 22 12.70 2.86 -20.58
CA ASP A 22 13.69 2.01 -19.93
C ASP A 22 14.94 2.81 -19.52
N TRP A 23 15.69 2.29 -18.55
CA TRP A 23 16.95 2.87 -18.10
C TRP A 23 18.06 2.66 -19.14
N VAL A 24 18.81 3.73 -19.41
CA VAL A 24 20.11 3.62 -20.07
C VAL A 24 21.12 3.03 -19.08
N GLN A 25 21.83 1.99 -19.50
CA GLN A 25 22.87 1.37 -18.68
C GLN A 25 24.21 2.10 -18.88
N ILE A 26 24.91 2.37 -17.78
CA ILE A 26 26.25 2.93 -17.76
C ILE A 26 27.19 2.08 -16.92
N THR A 27 28.48 2.22 -17.15
CA THR A 27 29.52 1.58 -16.34
C THR A 27 29.61 2.22 -14.95
N PRO A 28 30.15 1.50 -13.94
CA PRO A 28 30.42 2.10 -12.64
C PRO A 28 31.33 3.34 -12.73
N ALA A 29 32.31 3.34 -13.65
CA ALA A 29 33.22 4.47 -13.85
C ALA A 29 32.49 5.72 -14.38
N GLU A 30 31.60 5.55 -15.36
CA GLU A 30 30.73 6.64 -15.86
C GLU A 30 29.78 7.14 -14.78
N ALA A 31 29.31 6.24 -13.92
CA ALA A 31 28.53 6.60 -12.74
C ALA A 31 29.38 7.29 -11.65
N GLY A 32 30.69 7.48 -11.83
CA GLY A 32 31.58 8.09 -10.83
C GLY A 32 31.87 7.18 -9.63
N LEU A 33 31.96 5.87 -9.86
CA LEU A 33 32.35 4.84 -8.90
C LEU A 33 33.71 4.23 -9.27
N ASP A 34 34.50 3.84 -8.27
CA ASP A 34 35.71 3.05 -8.50
C ASP A 34 35.32 1.64 -8.96
N ALA A 35 35.60 1.32 -10.22
CA ALA A 35 35.18 0.07 -10.83
C ALA A 35 35.70 -1.18 -10.09
N ARG A 36 36.91 -1.14 -9.52
CA ARG A 36 37.48 -2.30 -8.81
C ARG A 36 36.81 -2.49 -7.46
N LYS A 37 36.60 -1.41 -6.72
CA LYS A 37 35.89 -1.47 -5.43
C LYS A 37 34.44 -1.87 -5.62
N PHE A 38 33.79 -1.38 -6.67
CA PHE A 38 32.42 -1.75 -7.00
C PHE A 38 32.32 -3.24 -7.34
N ALA A 39 33.20 -3.77 -8.19
CA ALA A 39 33.24 -5.20 -8.49
C ALA A 39 33.46 -6.05 -7.22
N ALA A 40 34.44 -5.68 -6.38
CA ALA A 40 34.68 -6.38 -5.12
C ALA A 40 33.48 -6.33 -4.15
N TRP A 41 32.71 -5.23 -4.16
CA TRP A 41 31.48 -5.12 -3.39
C TRP A 41 30.37 -6.00 -3.97
N LEU A 42 30.18 -6.03 -5.30
CA LEU A 42 29.22 -6.93 -5.95
C LEU A 42 29.52 -8.39 -5.61
N ASP A 43 30.79 -8.79 -5.67
CA ASP A 43 31.24 -10.16 -5.35
C ASP A 43 30.99 -10.54 -3.89
N SER A 44 30.77 -9.56 -2.99
CA SER A 44 30.48 -9.81 -1.58
C SER A 44 29.00 -10.01 -1.26
N LEU A 45 28.11 -9.80 -2.24
CA LEU A 45 26.66 -9.87 -2.04
C LEU A 45 26.07 -11.19 -2.55
N ASP A 46 25.12 -11.73 -1.80
CA ASP A 46 24.23 -12.83 -2.22
C ASP A 46 22.82 -12.26 -2.49
N VAL A 47 22.70 -11.52 -3.60
CA VAL A 47 21.40 -10.93 -4.01
C VAL A 47 20.59 -11.98 -4.74
N ARG A 48 19.41 -12.30 -4.21
CA ARG A 48 18.49 -13.30 -4.74
C ARG A 48 17.04 -12.94 -4.40
N GLY A 49 16.10 -13.59 -5.07
CA GLY A 49 14.68 -13.49 -4.74
C GLY A 49 14.40 -13.89 -3.29
N ALA A 50 13.50 -13.15 -2.64
CA ALA A 50 12.98 -13.46 -1.32
C ALA A 50 11.52 -13.88 -1.44
N SER A 51 11.15 -14.99 -0.81
CA SER A 51 9.79 -15.54 -0.84
C SER A 51 9.03 -15.18 0.42
N PHE A 52 7.80 -14.71 0.27
CA PHE A 52 6.83 -14.56 1.35
C PHE A 52 5.56 -15.36 1.03
N GLY A 53 4.84 -15.84 2.04
CA GLY A 53 3.53 -16.44 1.81
C GLY A 53 3.49 -17.67 0.88
N GLY A 54 4.62 -18.33 0.61
CA GLY A 54 4.71 -19.49 -0.29
C GLY A 54 4.98 -19.15 -1.76
N GLU A 55 5.33 -17.90 -2.07
CA GLU A 55 5.77 -17.47 -3.39
C GLU A 55 7.09 -18.14 -3.81
N ASP A 56 7.28 -18.35 -5.11
CA ASP A 56 8.54 -18.87 -5.66
C ASP A 56 9.24 -17.78 -6.49
N HIS A 57 10.38 -17.33 -5.97
CA HIS A 57 11.27 -16.36 -6.60
C HIS A 57 12.64 -16.95 -6.90
N SER A 58 12.70 -18.28 -7.11
CA SER A 58 13.94 -18.97 -7.48
C SER A 58 14.41 -18.64 -8.90
N GLY A 59 15.69 -18.88 -9.18
CA GLY A 59 16.30 -18.50 -10.46
C GLY A 59 16.22 -16.99 -10.69
N ASP A 60 15.82 -16.59 -11.91
CA ASP A 60 15.67 -15.18 -12.29
C ASP A 60 14.25 -14.63 -12.03
N GLN A 61 13.41 -15.30 -11.23
CA GLN A 61 12.06 -14.83 -10.87
C GLN A 61 12.08 -13.75 -9.78
N TYR A 62 12.99 -12.79 -9.92
CA TYR A 62 13.13 -11.61 -9.08
C TYR A 62 13.91 -10.54 -9.86
N GLY A 63 13.85 -9.29 -9.42
CA GLY A 63 14.64 -8.21 -9.99
C GLY A 63 15.13 -7.25 -8.92
N ALA A 64 16.42 -6.94 -8.94
CA ALA A 64 17.00 -5.85 -8.15
C ALA A 64 17.88 -4.98 -9.04
N VAL A 65 17.79 -3.67 -8.88
CA VAL A 65 18.57 -2.71 -9.69
C VAL A 65 19.29 -1.73 -8.78
N LEU A 66 20.49 -1.33 -9.18
CA LEU A 66 21.21 -0.20 -8.63
C LEU A 66 21.24 0.90 -9.69
N THR A 67 20.71 2.06 -9.34
CA THR A 67 20.67 3.24 -10.22
C THR A 67 21.43 4.41 -9.59
N ARG A 68 22.01 5.26 -10.44
CA ARG A 68 22.64 6.53 -10.01
C ARG A 68 22.38 7.60 -11.06
N GLY A 69 21.80 8.73 -10.63
CA GLY A 69 21.39 9.82 -11.53
C GLY A 69 20.46 9.37 -12.64
N GLY A 70 19.58 8.40 -12.36
CA GLY A 70 18.63 7.86 -13.32
C GLY A 70 19.21 6.96 -14.42
N TYR A 71 20.47 6.52 -14.28
CA TYR A 71 21.04 5.44 -15.10
C TYR A 71 21.08 4.12 -14.35
N LEU A 72 20.94 3.02 -15.08
CA LEU A 72 21.18 1.68 -14.55
C LEU A 72 22.68 1.45 -14.45
N VAL A 73 23.17 1.10 -13.26
CA VAL A 73 24.58 0.75 -13.04
C VAL A 73 24.75 -0.76 -12.99
N HIS A 74 23.81 -1.46 -12.36
CA HIS A 74 23.85 -2.92 -12.21
C HIS A 74 22.44 -3.48 -11.99
N ALA A 75 22.21 -4.72 -12.42
CA ALA A 75 20.98 -5.46 -12.17
C ALA A 75 21.29 -6.90 -11.73
N TRP A 76 20.43 -7.46 -10.88
CA TRP A 76 20.41 -8.87 -10.50
C TRP A 76 19.03 -9.45 -10.87
N GLY A 77 19.02 -10.72 -11.29
CA GLY A 77 17.82 -11.40 -11.76
C GLY A 77 17.22 -10.76 -13.02
N ASP A 78 15.93 -10.98 -13.24
CA ASP A 78 15.15 -10.30 -14.27
C ASP A 78 14.49 -9.03 -13.70
N ARG A 79 15.06 -7.85 -14.01
CA ARG A 79 14.48 -6.55 -13.64
C ARG A 79 13.09 -6.27 -14.25
N HIS A 80 12.64 -7.06 -15.21
CA HIS A 80 11.31 -6.97 -15.82
C HIS A 80 10.32 -7.98 -15.25
N TYR A 81 10.76 -8.85 -14.34
CA TYR A 81 9.89 -9.77 -13.64
C TYR A 81 8.80 -9.01 -12.89
N ARG A 82 7.55 -9.39 -13.15
CA ARG A 82 6.36 -8.79 -12.53
C ARG A 82 5.79 -9.73 -11.50
N HIS A 83 5.63 -9.23 -10.29
CA HIS A 83 4.98 -9.95 -9.21
C HIS A 83 4.16 -9.00 -8.34
N GLN A 84 3.23 -9.55 -7.56
CA GLN A 84 2.46 -8.79 -6.60
C GLN A 84 3.38 -8.34 -5.45
N THR A 85 3.45 -7.04 -5.18
CA THR A 85 4.43 -6.46 -4.23
C THR A 85 3.85 -6.15 -2.85
N ALA A 86 2.76 -6.82 -2.48
CA ALA A 86 2.09 -6.68 -1.19
C ALA A 86 1.86 -5.22 -0.79
N SER A 87 2.47 -4.80 0.31
CA SER A 87 2.24 -3.50 0.95
C SER A 87 2.79 -2.30 0.19
N VAL A 88 3.48 -2.48 -0.95
CA VAL A 88 3.78 -1.36 -1.87
C VAL A 88 2.50 -0.62 -2.29
N GLY A 89 1.35 -1.31 -2.35
CA GLY A 89 0.05 -0.66 -2.59
C GLY A 89 -0.27 0.47 -1.62
N LYS A 90 0.20 0.41 -0.36
CA LYS A 90 0.00 1.48 0.63
C LYS A 90 0.71 2.77 0.22
N ALA A 91 1.88 2.67 -0.40
CA ALA A 91 2.58 3.84 -0.94
C ALA A 91 1.82 4.47 -2.11
N LEU A 92 1.14 3.67 -2.94
CA LEU A 92 0.27 4.18 -3.99
C LEU A 92 -0.99 4.84 -3.42
N THR A 93 -1.52 4.34 -2.30
CA THR A 93 -2.62 5.00 -1.58
C THR A 93 -2.20 6.37 -1.01
N TRP A 94 -0.95 6.52 -0.55
CA TRP A 94 -0.40 7.83 -0.15
C TRP A 94 -0.42 8.83 -1.30
N VAL A 95 -0.11 8.38 -2.52
CA VAL A 95 -0.17 9.21 -3.74
C VAL A 95 -1.62 9.63 -4.02
N ALA A 96 -2.55 8.67 -4.02
CA ALA A 96 -3.97 8.95 -4.29
C ALA A 96 -4.60 9.91 -3.26
N LEU A 97 -4.28 9.75 -1.97
CA LEU A 97 -4.71 10.67 -0.93
C LEU A 97 -4.03 12.04 -1.06
N GLY A 98 -2.72 12.06 -1.25
CA GLY A 98 -1.95 13.30 -1.38
C GLY A 98 -2.42 14.16 -2.55
N ALA A 99 -2.70 13.53 -3.70
CA ALA A 99 -3.28 14.20 -4.85
C ALA A 99 -4.70 14.71 -4.58
N ALA A 100 -5.54 13.97 -3.85
CA ALA A 100 -6.88 14.43 -3.48
C ALA A 100 -6.83 15.66 -2.56
N VAL A 101 -5.85 15.72 -1.65
CA VAL A 101 -5.61 16.90 -0.80
C VAL A 101 -5.14 18.09 -1.64
N ASP A 102 -4.20 17.88 -2.56
CA ASP A 102 -3.69 18.95 -3.45
C ASP A 102 -4.80 19.55 -4.33
N ASP A 103 -5.68 18.69 -4.84
CA ASP A 103 -6.85 19.08 -5.64
C ASP A 103 -7.98 19.71 -4.79
N GLY A 104 -7.85 19.73 -3.45
CA GLY A 104 -8.86 20.27 -2.54
C GLY A 104 -10.13 19.42 -2.45
N LEU A 105 -10.05 18.13 -2.76
CA LEU A 105 -11.19 17.19 -2.70
C LEU A 105 -11.54 16.75 -1.28
N LEU A 106 -10.57 16.82 -0.35
CA LEU A 106 -10.75 16.49 1.07
C LEU A 106 -9.73 17.21 1.96
N ASP A 107 -10.07 17.41 3.23
CA ASP A 107 -9.10 17.68 4.30
C ASP A 107 -8.72 16.36 4.98
N PRO A 108 -7.43 15.99 5.08
CA PRO A 108 -7.03 14.73 5.68
C PRO A 108 -7.37 14.61 7.18
N ASP A 109 -7.59 15.73 7.86
CA ASP A 109 -7.93 15.79 9.28
C ASP A 109 -9.45 15.81 9.53
N GLU A 110 -10.27 15.89 8.49
CA GLU A 110 -11.73 15.79 8.62
C GLU A 110 -12.22 14.34 8.79
N PRO A 111 -13.31 14.13 9.55
CA PRO A 111 -13.99 12.85 9.62
C PRO A 111 -14.50 12.39 8.25
N ILE A 112 -14.17 11.16 7.86
CA ILE A 112 -14.49 10.59 6.53
C ILE A 112 -16.00 10.58 6.27
N HIS A 113 -16.80 10.38 7.32
CA HIS A 113 -18.25 10.30 7.23
C HIS A 113 -18.92 11.60 6.74
N GLN A 114 -18.22 12.73 6.76
CA GLN A 114 -18.72 13.98 6.18
C GLN A 114 -18.76 13.92 4.64
N THR A 115 -17.94 13.05 4.05
CA THR A 115 -17.87 12.83 2.60
C THR A 115 -18.58 11.54 2.20
N TRP A 116 -18.29 10.43 2.89
CA TRP A 116 -18.85 9.12 2.57
C TRP A 116 -19.11 8.32 3.84
N THR A 117 -20.37 7.98 4.08
CA THR A 117 -20.76 7.14 5.22
C THR A 117 -20.69 5.64 4.87
N GLY A 118 -20.78 5.29 3.59
CA GLY A 118 -20.96 3.92 3.13
C GLY A 118 -22.32 3.31 3.46
N ALA A 119 -23.30 4.12 3.90
CA ALA A 119 -24.65 3.67 4.20
C ALA A 119 -25.30 3.01 2.98
N GLY A 120 -25.89 1.83 3.18
CA GLY A 120 -26.47 1.01 2.12
C GLY A 120 -25.46 0.35 1.15
N GLN A 121 -24.16 0.62 1.30
CA GLN A 121 -23.09 0.04 0.46
C GLN A 121 -22.23 -0.96 1.24
N LEU A 122 -21.94 -0.62 2.49
CA LEU A 122 -21.19 -1.47 3.41
C LEU A 122 -22.07 -2.62 3.92
N SER A 123 -21.43 -3.74 4.22
CA SER A 123 -22.13 -4.99 4.56
C SER A 123 -23.07 -4.92 5.76
N HIS A 124 -22.81 -4.04 6.74
CA HIS A 124 -23.58 -3.94 7.99
C HIS A 124 -23.60 -2.49 8.51
N GLU A 125 -24.65 -2.10 9.24
CA GLU A 125 -24.84 -0.72 9.72
C GLU A 125 -23.74 -0.24 10.67
N HIS A 126 -23.23 -1.11 11.56
CA HIS A 126 -22.16 -0.72 12.48
C HIS A 126 -20.86 -0.35 11.75
N LYS A 127 -20.68 -0.83 10.51
CA LYS A 127 -19.51 -0.51 9.69
C LYS A 127 -19.61 0.85 9.01
N TYR A 128 -20.79 1.48 9.00
CA TYR A 128 -20.96 2.81 8.43
C TYR A 128 -20.02 3.78 9.14
N LEU A 129 -19.50 4.74 8.38
CA LEU A 129 -18.47 5.62 8.89
C LEU A 129 -19.02 6.67 9.87
N ASP A 130 -20.34 6.83 9.95
CA ASP A 130 -21.05 7.64 10.95
C ASP A 130 -21.55 6.81 12.16
N CYS A 131 -21.08 5.57 12.33
CA CYS A 131 -21.45 4.70 13.45
C CYS A 131 -20.27 4.46 14.40
N GLY A 132 -20.55 4.44 15.72
CA GLY A 132 -19.60 4.02 16.75
C GLY A 132 -18.25 4.74 16.70
N HIS A 133 -17.16 3.97 16.70
CA HIS A 133 -15.79 4.51 16.64
C HIS A 133 -15.50 5.22 15.32
N HIS A 134 -16.18 4.85 14.23
CA HIS A 134 -15.94 5.45 12.92
C HIS A 134 -16.35 6.92 12.83
N GLN A 135 -17.25 7.40 13.70
CA GLN A 135 -17.64 8.82 13.75
C GLN A 135 -16.45 9.77 13.93
N LYS A 136 -15.35 9.29 14.53
CA LYS A 136 -14.11 10.06 14.74
C LYS A 136 -12.99 9.68 13.76
N LEU A 137 -13.26 8.77 12.83
CA LEU A 137 -12.27 8.26 11.89
C LEU A 137 -12.01 9.31 10.82
N THR A 138 -10.75 9.73 10.69
CA THR A 138 -10.29 10.70 9.70
C THR A 138 -9.42 10.01 8.68
N TRP A 139 -9.17 10.65 7.54
CA TRP A 139 -8.26 10.14 6.52
C TRP A 139 -6.85 9.95 7.09
N ARG A 140 -6.38 10.89 7.93
CA ARG A 140 -5.07 10.82 8.61
C ARG A 140 -4.96 9.62 9.56
N HIS A 141 -6.05 9.26 10.24
CA HIS A 141 -6.07 8.07 11.08
C HIS A 141 -5.83 6.79 10.25
N LEU A 142 -6.38 6.70 9.04
CA LEU A 142 -6.22 5.52 8.18
C LEU A 142 -4.87 5.47 7.47
N ILE A 143 -4.43 6.57 6.84
CA ILE A 143 -3.19 6.60 6.06
C ILE A 143 -1.93 6.53 6.95
N GLY A 144 -2.04 6.99 8.20
CA GLY A 144 -0.94 7.04 9.16
C GLY A 144 -0.17 8.37 9.12
N ARG A 145 0.96 8.40 9.82
CA ARG A 145 1.87 9.56 9.87
C ARG A 145 3.08 9.28 9.01
N ARG A 146 3.63 10.32 8.37
CA ARG A 146 4.73 10.21 7.39
C ARG A 146 5.99 9.55 7.98
N ASP A 147 6.23 9.77 9.25
CA ASP A 147 7.41 9.37 10.01
C ASP A 147 7.19 8.11 10.87
N GLU A 148 6.05 7.45 10.71
CA GLU A 148 5.69 6.25 11.45
C GLU A 148 5.30 5.11 10.51
N SER A 149 5.52 3.88 10.95
CA SER A 149 5.09 2.66 10.26
C SER A 149 3.74 2.13 10.79
N LEU A 150 2.96 2.96 11.47
CA LEU A 150 1.71 2.60 12.13
C LEU A 150 0.56 3.47 11.62
N HIS A 151 -0.64 2.91 11.70
CA HIS A 151 -1.90 3.58 11.41
C HIS A 151 -2.72 3.68 12.69
N TRP A 152 -3.61 4.66 12.75
CA TRP A 152 -4.30 5.05 13.99
C TRP A 152 -5.81 4.90 13.87
N GLY A 153 -6.29 4.14 12.89
CA GLY A 153 -7.71 3.95 12.63
C GLY A 153 -8.41 2.95 13.56
N GLY A 154 -7.68 2.25 14.43
CA GLY A 154 -8.25 1.23 15.32
C GLY A 154 -8.61 -0.09 14.62
N PHE A 155 -8.22 -0.27 13.36
CA PHE A 155 -8.42 -1.53 12.64
C PHE A 155 -7.40 -2.56 13.11
N PRO A 156 -7.83 -3.72 13.63
CA PRO A 156 -6.96 -4.52 14.49
C PRO A 156 -5.99 -5.44 13.73
N PHE A 157 -6.04 -5.46 12.40
CA PHE A 157 -5.30 -6.45 11.64
C PHE A 157 -4.74 -6.04 10.29
N GLU A 158 -3.71 -6.78 9.94
CA GLU A 158 -3.02 -6.74 8.67
C GLU A 158 -3.36 -7.95 7.79
N ILE A 159 -3.27 -9.18 8.31
CA ILE A 159 -3.73 -10.39 7.62
C ILE A 159 -4.97 -10.98 8.31
N GLY A 160 -5.98 -11.34 7.52
CA GLY A 160 -7.26 -11.87 8.02
C GLY A 160 -7.21 -13.30 8.54
N ASN A 161 -6.26 -14.12 8.11
CA ASN A 161 -6.16 -15.52 8.57
C ASN A 161 -5.82 -15.64 10.07
N ARG A 162 -5.10 -14.66 10.63
CA ARG A 162 -4.73 -14.58 12.05
C ARG A 162 -5.94 -14.69 12.97
N TRP A 163 -7.07 -14.20 12.50
CA TRP A 163 -8.32 -14.22 13.23
C TRP A 163 -8.95 -15.62 13.27
N ARG A 164 -8.85 -16.41 12.18
CA ARG A 164 -9.22 -17.84 12.22
C ARG A 164 -8.27 -18.65 13.08
N GLU A 165 -7.02 -18.23 13.18
CA GLU A 165 -6.05 -18.78 14.12
C GLU A 165 -6.32 -18.34 15.58
N GLN A 166 -7.28 -17.43 15.80
CA GLN A 166 -7.56 -16.78 17.09
C GLN A 166 -6.31 -16.10 17.67
N ARG A 167 -5.56 -15.41 16.82
CA ARG A 167 -4.30 -14.74 17.15
C ARG A 167 -4.29 -13.32 16.61
N THR A 168 -3.44 -12.48 17.22
CA THR A 168 -3.13 -11.13 16.75
C THR A 168 -1.63 -10.98 16.58
N GLY A 169 -1.20 -10.38 15.46
CA GLY A 169 0.20 -10.12 15.14
C GLY A 169 0.45 -10.23 13.64
N LEU A 170 1.43 -9.47 13.15
CA LEU A 170 1.84 -9.43 11.74
C LEU A 170 2.51 -10.77 11.36
N GLU A 171 3.69 -11.01 11.93
CA GLU A 171 4.46 -12.21 11.66
C GLU A 171 4.22 -13.29 12.70
N GLU A 172 4.58 -14.53 12.36
CA GLU A 172 4.44 -15.68 13.26
C GLU A 172 5.17 -15.46 14.59
N ARG A 173 6.32 -14.78 14.54
CA ARG A 173 7.15 -14.48 15.72
C ARG A 173 6.46 -13.52 16.71
N ASP A 174 5.53 -12.69 16.23
CA ASP A 174 4.84 -11.66 17.02
C ASP A 174 3.38 -12.05 17.32
N ALA A 175 2.90 -13.15 16.74
CA ALA A 175 1.50 -13.54 16.79
C ALA A 175 1.13 -14.21 18.13
N VAL A 176 0.33 -13.51 18.94
CA VAL A 176 -0.13 -13.94 20.27
C VAL A 176 -1.59 -14.43 20.24
N PRO A 177 -1.98 -15.41 21.07
CA PRO A 177 -3.38 -15.85 21.17
C PRO A 177 -4.33 -14.75 21.69
N GLY A 178 -5.57 -14.79 21.21
CA GLY A 178 -6.67 -13.97 21.68
C GLY A 178 -6.83 -12.63 20.94
N ILE A 179 -7.89 -11.92 21.35
CA ILE A 179 -8.19 -10.56 20.91
C ILE A 179 -7.51 -9.59 21.87
N PRO A 180 -6.87 -8.50 21.39
CA PRO A 180 -6.26 -7.52 22.27
C PRO A 180 -7.26 -6.94 23.26
N THR A 181 -6.85 -6.72 24.50
CA THR A 181 -7.74 -6.26 25.60
C THR A 181 -8.32 -4.87 25.39
N TRP A 182 -7.71 -4.07 24.52
CA TRP A 182 -8.21 -2.74 24.14
C TRP A 182 -9.30 -2.78 23.06
N ALA A 183 -9.53 -3.94 22.41
CA ALA A 183 -10.47 -4.07 21.31
C ALA A 183 -11.93 -4.14 21.82
N THR A 184 -12.83 -3.45 21.13
CA THR A 184 -14.28 -3.51 21.28
C THR A 184 -14.89 -3.91 19.94
N TRP A 185 -15.79 -4.88 19.92
CA TRP A 185 -16.37 -5.41 18.68
C TRP A 185 -17.89 -5.58 18.78
N THR A 186 -18.56 -5.44 17.65
CA THR A 186 -20.03 -5.39 17.52
C THR A 186 -20.65 -6.71 17.07
N GLY A 187 -19.84 -7.68 16.64
CA GLY A 187 -20.28 -8.98 16.12
C GLY A 187 -19.20 -10.04 16.27
N ASP A 188 -18.90 -10.76 15.18
CA ASP A 188 -17.74 -11.66 15.13
C ASP A 188 -16.46 -10.83 14.88
N PRO A 189 -15.61 -10.59 15.90
CA PRO A 189 -14.40 -9.79 15.74
C PRO A 189 -13.42 -10.38 14.73
N PHE A 190 -13.62 -11.64 14.32
CA PHE A 190 -12.74 -12.39 13.43
C PHE A 190 -13.12 -12.26 11.94
N TYR A 191 -14.22 -11.57 11.62
CA TYR A 191 -14.66 -11.28 10.25
C TYR A 191 -15.11 -9.81 10.05
N ASP A 192 -14.98 -9.00 11.10
CA ASP A 192 -15.49 -7.63 11.14
C ASP A 192 -14.41 -6.62 10.71
N CYS A 193 -14.48 -6.16 9.46
CA CYS A 193 -13.67 -5.05 8.95
C CYS A 193 -14.18 -3.71 9.54
N TYR A 194 -13.87 -3.49 10.82
CA TYR A 194 -14.34 -2.38 11.64
C TYR A 194 -13.24 -1.90 12.60
N ALA A 195 -13.30 -0.63 13.03
CA ALA A 195 -12.38 -0.08 14.02
C ALA A 195 -12.72 -0.59 15.43
N HIS A 196 -11.87 -1.42 16.01
CA HIS A 196 -12.08 -1.97 17.36
C HIS A 196 -11.61 -1.05 18.50
N ALA A 197 -11.03 0.10 18.17
CA ALA A 197 -10.61 1.09 19.14
C ALA A 197 -10.99 2.48 18.65
N GLU A 198 -11.08 3.43 19.58
CA GLU A 198 -11.24 4.83 19.23
C GLU A 198 -10.07 5.29 18.34
N PRO A 199 -10.34 5.90 17.17
CA PRO A 199 -9.29 6.40 16.29
C PRO A 199 -8.34 7.35 17.03
N GLY A 200 -7.04 7.21 16.77
CA GLY A 200 -5.98 7.95 17.46
C GLY A 200 -5.45 7.30 18.73
N THR A 201 -6.07 6.24 19.26
CA THR A 201 -5.67 5.65 20.55
C THR A 201 -4.70 4.48 20.44
N GLN A 202 -4.76 3.70 19.35
CA GLN A 202 -3.92 2.53 19.13
C GLN A 202 -3.21 2.64 17.78
N GLY A 203 -1.88 2.62 17.81
CA GLY A 203 -1.03 2.59 16.61
C GLY A 203 -0.83 1.14 16.17
N LEU A 204 -1.35 0.78 15.01
CA LEU A 204 -1.36 -0.59 14.48
C LEU A 204 -0.98 -0.59 13.01
N TYR A 205 -0.17 -1.56 12.60
CA TYR A 205 -0.04 -1.84 11.18
C TYR A 205 -1.31 -2.56 10.71
N SER A 206 -2.05 -1.95 9.77
CA SER A 206 -3.35 -2.46 9.34
C SER A 206 -3.56 -2.38 7.84
N SER A 207 -3.91 -3.51 7.23
CA SER A 207 -4.37 -3.58 5.84
C SER A 207 -5.88 -3.38 5.75
N ALA A 208 -6.65 -3.73 6.79
CA ALA A 208 -8.09 -3.48 6.82
C ALA A 208 -8.42 -1.98 6.82
N GLY A 209 -7.64 -1.17 7.55
CA GLY A 209 -7.76 0.28 7.48
C GLY A 209 -7.47 0.83 6.08
N PHE A 210 -6.47 0.27 5.38
CA PHE A 210 -6.17 0.65 3.99
C PHE A 210 -7.24 0.20 3.00
N TRP A 211 -7.88 -0.96 3.23
CA TRP A 211 -9.04 -1.38 2.45
C TRP A 211 -10.19 -0.37 2.57
N ARG A 212 -10.53 0.03 3.81
CA ARG A 212 -11.56 1.05 4.03
C ARG A 212 -11.18 2.40 3.42
N LEU A 213 -9.90 2.76 3.47
CA LEU A 213 -9.38 3.96 2.82
C LEU A 213 -9.50 3.91 1.29
N GLY A 214 -9.21 2.76 0.67
CA GLY A 214 -9.38 2.55 -0.76
C GLY A 214 -10.83 2.75 -1.22
N GLN A 215 -11.80 2.23 -0.45
CA GLN A 215 -13.22 2.46 -0.69
C GLN A 215 -13.58 3.96 -0.62
N ALA A 216 -13.18 4.64 0.47
CA ALA A 216 -13.47 6.05 0.65
C ALA A 216 -12.81 6.94 -0.43
N LEU A 217 -11.57 6.64 -0.81
CA LEU A 217 -10.88 7.36 -1.89
C LEU A 217 -11.50 7.11 -3.26
N THR A 218 -12.00 5.90 -3.52
CA THR A 218 -12.74 5.61 -4.77
C THR A 218 -14.00 6.48 -4.87
N TYR A 219 -14.70 6.67 -3.74
CA TYR A 219 -15.84 7.60 -3.68
C TYR A 219 -15.42 9.05 -3.94
N VAL A 220 -14.37 9.53 -3.27
CA VAL A 220 -13.88 10.93 -3.43
C VAL A 220 -13.49 11.21 -4.86
N TRP A 221 -12.71 10.32 -5.48
CA TRP A 221 -12.22 10.53 -6.83
C TRP A 221 -13.30 10.36 -7.89
N GLY A 222 -14.30 9.49 -7.64
CA GLY A 222 -15.26 9.09 -8.67
C GLY A 222 -14.57 8.46 -9.90
N ARG A 223 -13.35 7.92 -9.71
CA ARG A 223 -12.47 7.34 -10.73
C ARG A 223 -11.78 6.10 -10.17
N ASP A 224 -11.32 5.22 -11.07
CA ASP A 224 -10.41 4.12 -10.70
C ASP A 224 -9.10 4.69 -10.13
N LEU A 225 -8.72 4.26 -8.93
CA LEU A 225 -7.49 4.71 -8.27
C LEU A 225 -6.23 4.32 -9.05
N LYS A 226 -6.28 3.27 -9.86
CA LYS A 226 -5.19 2.92 -10.78
C LYS A 226 -4.94 4.04 -11.78
N ASP A 227 -6.00 4.61 -12.35
CA ASP A 227 -5.90 5.68 -13.34
C ASP A 227 -5.44 6.99 -12.67
N VAL A 228 -5.89 7.26 -11.45
CA VAL A 228 -5.42 8.41 -10.65
C VAL A 228 -3.91 8.31 -10.41
N VAL A 229 -3.41 7.15 -9.96
CA VAL A 229 -1.98 6.96 -9.71
C VAL A 229 -1.17 6.93 -11.01
N GLN A 230 -1.74 6.41 -12.10
CA GLN A 230 -1.11 6.53 -13.41
C GLN A 230 -0.85 8.00 -13.76
N GLU A 231 -1.90 8.82 -13.75
CA GLU A 231 -1.86 10.24 -14.12
C GLU A 231 -0.96 11.04 -13.17
N ARG A 232 -1.06 10.80 -11.86
CA ARG A 232 -0.44 11.65 -10.83
C ARG A 232 0.97 11.24 -10.45
N LEU A 233 1.41 10.05 -10.80
CA LEU A 233 2.76 9.58 -10.51
C LEU A 233 3.43 8.93 -11.70
N PHE A 234 2.84 7.87 -12.25
CA PHE A 234 3.57 6.99 -13.16
C PHE A 234 3.84 7.57 -14.55
N ASP A 235 2.93 8.38 -15.09
CA ASP A 235 3.19 9.16 -16.30
C ASP A 235 4.38 10.10 -16.10
N ALA A 236 4.46 10.72 -14.92
CA ALA A 236 5.51 11.64 -14.51
C ALA A 236 6.81 10.96 -14.05
N ILE A 237 6.87 9.61 -14.00
CA ILE A 237 8.13 8.84 -13.82
C ILE A 237 8.39 7.79 -14.93
N GLY A 238 7.66 7.87 -16.06
CA GLY A 238 7.92 7.05 -17.26
C GLY A 238 7.49 5.59 -17.15
N ILE A 239 6.60 5.25 -16.20
CA ILE A 239 6.08 3.89 -16.03
C ILE A 239 4.80 3.72 -16.87
N PRO A 240 4.80 2.90 -17.93
CA PRO A 240 3.63 2.72 -18.79
C PRO A 240 2.50 1.97 -18.08
N TYR A 241 1.26 2.32 -18.39
CA TYR A 241 0.05 1.72 -17.80
C TYR A 241 -0.01 0.20 -17.91
N GLU A 242 0.47 -0.36 -19.03
CA GLU A 242 0.49 -1.80 -19.29
C GLU A 242 1.52 -2.57 -18.45
N ARG A 243 2.52 -1.87 -17.90
CA ARG A 243 3.64 -2.48 -17.16
C ARG A 243 3.29 -2.83 -15.72
N TRP A 244 2.21 -2.27 -15.18
CA TRP A 244 1.79 -2.54 -13.82
C TRP A 244 0.28 -2.80 -13.73
N ASP A 245 -0.12 -3.38 -12.61
CA ASP A 245 -1.53 -3.54 -12.32
C ASP A 245 -1.78 -3.36 -10.82
N TRP A 246 -3.00 -2.95 -10.49
CA TRP A 246 -3.46 -2.87 -9.11
C TRP A 246 -4.67 -3.77 -8.98
N LEU A 247 -4.55 -4.84 -8.21
CA LEU A 247 -5.63 -5.83 -8.12
C LEU A 247 -6.91 -5.20 -7.56
N ALA A 248 -8.06 -5.57 -8.12
CA ALA A 248 -9.36 -5.20 -7.57
C ALA A 248 -9.58 -5.94 -6.24
N GLY A 249 -10.09 -5.24 -5.21
CA GLY A 249 -10.31 -5.85 -3.90
C GLY A 249 -11.28 -7.05 -3.95
N GLY A 250 -12.29 -6.99 -4.82
CA GLY A 250 -13.18 -8.14 -5.06
C GLY A 250 -12.44 -9.36 -5.62
N ALA A 251 -11.49 -9.16 -6.54
CA ALA A 251 -10.68 -10.25 -7.09
C ALA A 251 -9.67 -10.79 -6.06
N VAL A 252 -9.14 -9.94 -5.18
CA VAL A 252 -8.27 -10.35 -4.06
C VAL A 252 -9.06 -11.20 -3.07
N LYS A 253 -10.28 -10.77 -2.71
CA LYS A 253 -11.14 -11.47 -1.76
C LYS A 253 -11.45 -12.91 -2.19
N GLU A 254 -11.69 -13.14 -3.48
CA GLU A 254 -12.02 -14.48 -3.99
C GLU A 254 -10.80 -15.43 -4.06
N GLN A 255 -9.58 -14.91 -3.86
CA GLN A 255 -8.34 -15.69 -3.90
C GLN A 255 -7.97 -16.21 -2.52
N LYS A 256 -8.58 -17.34 -2.13
CA LYS A 256 -8.21 -18.07 -0.91
C LYS A 256 -6.71 -18.35 -0.81
N TYR A 257 -6.03 -18.65 -1.90
CA TYR A 257 -4.60 -18.96 -1.90
C TYR A 257 -3.77 -17.89 -2.61
N LEU A 258 -4.15 -16.61 -2.47
CA LEU A 258 -3.31 -15.50 -2.96
C LEU A 258 -1.87 -15.65 -2.43
N TYR A 259 -1.74 -16.00 -1.15
CA TYR A 259 -0.51 -16.55 -0.58
C TYR A 259 -0.68 -18.05 -0.31
N PRO A 260 0.02 -18.93 -1.04
CA PRO A 260 -0.10 -20.38 -0.90
C PRO A 260 0.02 -20.92 0.53
N THR A 261 0.92 -20.36 1.36
CA THR A 261 1.13 -20.81 2.75
C THR A 261 0.33 -20.03 3.79
N ILE A 262 -0.38 -18.98 3.37
CA ILE A 262 -1.18 -18.11 4.26
C ILE A 262 -2.61 -18.04 3.67
N PRO A 263 -3.37 -19.15 3.73
CA PRO A 263 -4.69 -19.19 3.12
C PRO A 263 -5.62 -18.15 3.74
N ASP A 264 -6.45 -17.57 2.88
CA ASP A 264 -7.45 -16.54 3.14
C ASP A 264 -6.84 -15.28 3.79
N ALA A 265 -5.61 -14.94 3.43
CA ALA A 265 -4.92 -13.75 3.95
C ALA A 265 -5.75 -12.47 3.82
N TYR A 266 -6.55 -12.35 2.76
CA TYR A 266 -7.35 -11.17 2.43
C TYR A 266 -8.80 -11.48 2.05
N THR A 267 -9.38 -12.62 2.45
CA THR A 267 -10.81 -12.89 2.15
C THR A 267 -11.77 -12.11 3.06
N TYR A 268 -11.22 -11.35 4.02
CA TYR A 268 -11.97 -10.47 4.93
C TYR A 268 -12.39 -9.15 4.29
N LEU A 269 -11.82 -8.80 3.12
CA LEU A 269 -12.14 -7.56 2.43
C LEU A 269 -13.66 -7.54 2.18
N ASP A 270 -14.34 -6.57 2.78
CA ASP A 270 -15.80 -6.49 2.77
C ASP A 270 -16.31 -5.52 1.71
N PRO A 271 -17.57 -5.67 1.22
CA PRO A 271 -18.10 -4.76 0.21
C PRO A 271 -18.21 -3.31 0.74
N PRO A 272 -18.27 -2.31 -0.15
CA PRO A 272 -18.39 -2.45 -1.62
C PRO A 272 -17.06 -2.74 -2.34
N TYR A 273 -17.16 -3.45 -3.47
CA TYR A 273 -16.04 -3.65 -4.41
C TYR A 273 -16.13 -2.74 -5.64
N GLU A 274 -17.23 -1.99 -5.75
CA GLU A 274 -17.47 -0.98 -6.77
C GLU A 274 -18.26 0.18 -6.13
N ILE A 275 -17.88 1.43 -6.43
CA ILE A 275 -18.56 2.63 -5.96
C ILE A 275 -18.76 3.56 -7.17
N GLY A 276 -20.02 3.90 -7.47
CA GLY A 276 -20.33 4.81 -8.58
C GLY A 276 -19.85 4.32 -9.96
N GLY A 277 -19.83 2.99 -10.18
CA GLY A 277 -19.30 2.40 -11.42
C GLY A 277 -17.77 2.19 -11.44
N GLN A 278 -17.06 2.56 -10.38
CA GLN A 278 -15.60 2.47 -10.29
C GLN A 278 -15.17 1.31 -9.41
N VAL A 279 -14.23 0.51 -9.90
CA VAL A 279 -13.65 -0.63 -9.16
C VAL A 279 -12.87 -0.12 -7.95
N VAL A 280 -13.08 -0.76 -6.80
CA VAL A 280 -12.29 -0.49 -5.60
C VAL A 280 -11.00 -1.32 -5.61
N ARG A 281 -9.86 -0.64 -5.42
CA ARG A 281 -8.49 -1.17 -5.46
C ARG A 281 -7.86 -1.30 -4.07
#